data_AF-Q6ALK5-F1
#
_entry.id   AF-Q6ALK5-F1
#
_cell.length_a   1.000
_cell.length_b   1.000
_cell.length_c   1.000
_cell.angle_alpha   90.00
_cell.angle_beta   90.00
_cell.angle_gamma   90.00
#
_symmetry.space_group_name_H-M   'P 1'
#
loop_
_entity.id
_entity.type
_entity.pdbx_description
1 polymer ?
#
loop_
_entity_poly.entity_id
_entity_poly.type
_entity_poly.pdbx_seq_one_letter_code
_entity_poly.pdbx_strand_id
1 'polypeptide(L)' 'MKQPQKGFTLIEIMIVVAIIGILSAIAFPLLRDYVIRAKVTEPLAEVAKAKNDLSVFYAEHNRFPVNGAERADFKYC' A
#
# COMPACT_ATOMS: atom_id res chain seq x y z
N MET A 1 -15.17 10.09 -52.73
CA MET A 1 -13.71 9.84 -52.80
C MET A 1 -13.31 9.19 -51.48
N LYS A 2 -12.87 7.92 -51.50
CA LYS A 2 -12.43 7.22 -50.28
C LYS A 2 -11.01 7.70 -49.95
N GLN A 3 -10.82 8.33 -48.80
CA GLN A 3 -9.49 8.68 -48.34
C GLN A 3 -8.71 7.39 -48.04
N PRO A 4 -7.46 7.26 -48.52
CA PRO A 4 -6.63 6.13 -48.16
C PRO A 4 -6.37 6.17 -46.64
N GLN A 5 -6.84 5.16 -45.91
CA GLN A 5 -6.47 4.98 -44.51
C GLN A 5 -4.97 4.68 -44.44
N LYS A 6 -4.17 5.66 -43.99
CA LYS A 6 -2.79 5.44 -43.57
C LYS A 6 -2.82 4.64 -42.27
N GLY A 7 -2.47 3.36 -42.35
CA GLY A 7 -2.23 2.53 -41.17
C GLY A 7 -0.93 2.92 -40.46
N PHE A 8 -0.89 2.71 -39.15
CA PHE A 8 0.33 2.80 -38.35
C PHE A 8 1.37 1.80 -38.85
N THR A 9 2.64 2.22 -38.86
CA THR A 9 3.74 1.33 -39.26
C THR A 9 4.17 0.46 -38.08
N LEU A 10 4.62 -0.76 -38.36
CA LEU A 10 5.19 -1.65 -37.32
C LEU A 10 6.39 -1.02 -36.61
N ILE A 11 7.17 -0.20 -37.33
CA ILE A 11 8.34 0.47 -36.77
C ILE A 11 7.95 1.57 -35.77
N GLU A 12 6.86 2.31 -36.01
CA GLU A 12 6.34 3.27 -35.04
C GLU A 12 5.92 2.56 -33.75
N ILE A 13 5.21 1.44 -33.86
CA ILE A 13 4.78 0.68 -32.68
C ILE A 13 5.98 0.14 -31.89
N MET A 14 7.03 -0.36 -32.56
CA MET A 14 8.23 -0.84 -31.88
C MET A 14 8.94 0.24 -31.07
N ILE A 15 9.05 1.46 -31.60
CA ILE A 15 9.67 2.58 -30.90
C ILE A 15 8.83 3.00 -29.69
N VAL A 16 7.51 3.06 -29.86
CA VAL A 16 6.59 3.41 -28.76
C VAL A 16 6.69 2.40 -27.62
N VAL A 17 6.70 1.10 -27.92
CA VAL A 17 6.84 0.04 -26.91
C VAL A 17 8.21 0.11 -26.23
N ALA A 18 9.28 0.42 -26.96
CA ALA A 18 10.61 0.59 -26.37
C ALA A 18 10.66 1.75 -25.37
N ILE A 19 10.06 2.90 -25.71
CA ILE A 19 10.02 4.08 -24.81
C ILE A 19 9.18 3.77 -23.56
N ILE A 20 7.98 3.19 -23.73
CA ILE A 20 7.12 2.81 -22.60
C ILE A 20 7.82 1.77 -21.71
N GLY A 21 8.57 0.84 -22.29
CA GLY A 21 9.38 -0.14 -21.56
C GLY A 21 10.42 0.52 -20.64
N ILE A 22 11.19 1.47 -21.17
CA ILE A 22 12.20 2.21 -20.38
C ILE A 22 11.55 3.03 -19.26
N LEU A 23 10.48 3.76 -19.58
CA LEU A 23 9.78 4.59 -18.59
C LEU A 23 9.16 3.75 -17.47
N SER A 24 8.53 2.62 -17.81
CA SER A 24 7.89 1.73 -16.84
C SER A 24 8.89 1.03 -15.91
N ALA A 25 10.07 0.66 -16.43
CA ALA A 25 11.13 0.04 -15.64
C ALA A 25 11.62 0.94 -14.49
N ILE A 26 11.66 2.26 -14.71
CA ILE A 26 12.04 3.23 -13.69
C ILE A 26 10.84 3.59 -12.80
N ALA A 27 9.67 3.85 -13.40
CA ALA A 27 8.51 4.36 -12.67
C ALA A 27 7.87 3.34 -11.70
N PHE A 28 7.81 2.07 -12.09
CA PHE A 28 7.14 1.03 -11.30
C PHE A 28 7.78 0.78 -9.92
N PRO A 29 9.10 0.60 -9.76
CA PRO A 29 9.69 0.37 -8.44
C PRO A 29 9.50 1.57 -7.51
N LEU A 30 9.70 2.79 -8.02
CA LEU A 30 9.47 4.03 -7.28
C LEU A 30 8.05 4.09 -6.74
N LEU A 31 7.05 3.93 -7.61
CA LEU A 31 5.64 4.01 -7.22
C LEU A 31 5.27 2.95 -6.17
N ARG A 32 5.79 1.72 -6.30
CA ARG A 32 5.55 0.65 -5.34
C ARG A 32 6.05 1.02 -3.95
N ASP A 33 7.25 1.57 -3.85
CA ASP A 33 7.86 1.94 -2.56
C ASP A 33 7.11 3.11 -1.91
N TYR A 34 6.61 4.08 -2.68
CA TYR A 34 5.75 5.15 -2.16
C TYR A 34 4.44 4.62 -1.61
N VAL A 35 3.76 3.72 -2.33
CA VAL A 35 2.49 3.13 -1.88
C VAL A 35 2.71 2.29 -0.61
N ILE A 36 3.81 1.55 -0.50
CA ILE A 36 4.13 0.79 0.71
C ILE A 36 4.31 1.76 1.90
N ARG A 37 5.09 2.83 1.74
CA ARG A 37 5.29 3.82 2.81
C ARG A 37 3.99 4.51 3.22
N ALA A 38 3.14 4.84 2.25
CA ALA A 38 1.82 5.41 2.51
C ALA A 38 0.90 4.45 3.28
N LYS A 39 1.01 3.13 3.04
CA LYS A 39 0.25 2.10 3.76
C LYS A 39 0.78 1.75 5.14
N VAL A 40 2.01 2.13 5.48
CA VAL A 40 2.62 1.82 6.77
C VAL A 40 2.13 2.76 7.89
N THR A 41 1.62 3.95 7.56
CA THR A 41 1.16 4.93 8.55
C THR A 41 -0.10 4.47 9.31
N GLU A 42 -1.04 3.84 8.62
CA GLU A 42 -2.29 3.31 9.17
C GLU A 42 -2.07 2.22 10.23
N PRO A 43 -1.34 1.10 9.96
CA PRO A 43 -1.08 0.09 10.97
C PRO A 43 -0.17 0.59 12.09
N LEU A 44 0.71 1.57 11.84
CA LEU A 44 1.50 2.19 12.91
C LEU A 44 0.64 2.98 13.90
N ALA A 45 -0.35 3.73 13.41
CA ALA A 45 -1.32 4.41 14.26
C ALA A 45 -2.13 3.41 15.08
N GLU A 46 -2.47 2.28 14.47
CA GLU A 46 -3.24 1.23 15.12
C GLU A 46 -2.46 0.49 16.21
N VAL A 47 -1.20 0.15 15.95
CA VAL A 47 -0.30 -0.39 16.97
C VAL A 47 -0.08 0.60 18.12
N ALA A 48 -0.04 1.90 17.84
CA ALA A 48 0.09 2.93 18.87
C ALA A 48 -1.13 2.98 19.80
N LYS A 49 -2.35 2.86 19.26
CA LYS A 49 -3.57 2.73 20.07
C LYS A 49 -3.55 1.45 20.91
N ALA A 50 -3.26 0.31 20.29
CA ALA A 50 -3.15 -0.96 21.01
C ALA A 50 -2.08 -0.90 22.13
N LYS A 51 -0.98 -0.17 21.96
CA LYS A 51 -0.02 0.04 23.05
C LYS A 51 -0.63 0.83 24.22
N ASN A 52 -1.38 1.89 23.93
CA ASN A 52 -2.03 2.71 24.95
C ASN A 52 -3.07 1.90 25.73
N ASP A 53 -3.94 1.18 25.03
CA ASP A 53 -4.98 0.35 25.65
C ASP A 53 -4.36 -0.73 26.54
N LEU A 54 -3.22 -1.30 26.14
CA LEU A 54 -2.48 -2.26 26.94
C LEU A 54 -1.90 -1.63 28.21
N SER A 55 -1.42 -0.39 28.11
CA SER A 55 -0.90 0.35 29.26
C SER A 55 -1.99 0.69 30.28
N VAL A 56 -3.18 1.03 29.81
CA VAL A 56 -4.36 1.28 30.65
C VAL A 56 -4.79 0.00 31.36
N PHE A 57 -4.93 -1.10 30.62
CA PHE A 57 -5.30 -2.40 31.20
C PHE A 57 -4.31 -2.83 32.29
N TYR A 58 -3.01 -2.67 32.04
CA TYR A 58 -1.98 -3.01 33.01
C TYR A 58 -2.04 -2.14 34.26
N ALA A 59 -2.34 -0.85 34.12
CA ALA A 59 -2.48 0.07 35.25
C ALA A 59 -3.68 -0.30 36.16
N GLU A 60 -4.75 -0.82 35.58
CA GLU A 60 -5.95 -1.23 36.33
C GLU A 60 -5.81 -2.62 36.96
N HIS A 61 -5.25 -3.58 36.22
CA HIS A 61 -5.29 -4.99 36.60
C HIS A 61 -3.96 -5.53 37.13
N ASN A 62 -2.87 -4.75 37.07
CA ASN A 62 -1.49 -5.17 37.38
C ASN A 62 -1.05 -6.45 36.64
N ARG A 63 -1.66 -6.72 35.48
CA ARG A 63 -1.34 -7.86 34.61
C ARG A 63 -1.70 -7.53 33.17
N PHE A 64 -1.18 -8.34 32.24
CA PHE A 64 -1.58 -8.28 30.84
C PHE A 64 -2.81 -9.16 30.56
N PRO A 65 -3.58 -8.87 29.49
CA PRO A 65 -4.72 -9.70 29.09
C PRO A 65 -4.23 -11.07 28.60
N VAL A 66 -4.73 -12.13 29.22
CA VAL A 66 -4.27 -13.51 28.98
C VAL A 66 -5.15 -14.25 27.98
N ASN A 67 -6.39 -13.80 27.78
CA ASN A 67 -7.38 -14.46 26.93
C ASN A 67 -8.01 -13.49 25.92
N GLY A 68 -8.57 -14.02 24.81
CA GLY A 68 -9.19 -13.23 23.75
C GLY A 68 -10.43 -12.43 24.19
N ALA A 69 -11.10 -12.84 25.26
CA ALA A 69 -12.24 -12.11 25.85
C ALA A 69 -11.81 -10.77 26.47
N GLU A 70 -10.62 -10.72 27.08
CA GLU A 70 -10.05 -9.52 27.70
C GLU A 70 -9.39 -8.59 26.67
N ARG A 71 -9.23 -9.07 25.43
CA ARG A 71 -8.76 -8.30 24.27
C ARG A 71 -9.90 -7.69 23.46
N ALA A 72 -11.15 -7.92 23.84
CA ALA A 72 -12.31 -7.47 23.07
C ALA A 72 -12.43 -5.92 22.99
N ASP A 73 -11.83 -5.19 23.92
CA ASP A 73 -11.70 -3.71 23.84
C ASP A 73 -10.73 -3.27 22.74
N PHE A 74 -9.74 -4.09 22.39
CA PHE A 74 -8.77 -3.83 21.31
C PHE A 74 -9.33 -4.16 19.92
N LYS A 75 -10.61 -4.54 19.82
CA LYS A 75 -11.20 -5.17 18.62
C LYS A 75 -11.62 -4.19 17.52
N TYR A 76 -11.53 -2.88 17.77
CA TYR A 76 -11.68 -1.84 16.73
C TYR A 76 -10.34 -1.18 16.38
N CYS A 77 -9.28 -1.98 16.48
CA CYS A 77 -8.06 -1.88 15.68
C CYS A 77 -8.21 -2.61 14.34
#